data_AF-A0A0K3CFX2-F1
#
_entry.id   AF-A0A0K3CFX2-F1
#
_cell.length_a   1.000
_cell.length_b   1.000
_cell.length_c   1.000
_cell.angle_alpha   90.00
_cell.angle_beta   90.00
_cell.angle_gamma   90.00
#
_symmetry.space_group_name_H-M   'P 1'
#
loop_
_entity.id
_entity.type
_entity.pdbx_description
1 polymer ?
#
loop_
_entity_poly.entity_id
_entity_poly.type
_entity_poly.pdbx_seq_one_letter_code
_entity_poly.pdbx_strand_id
1 'polypeptide(L)'
;MRMLEAARQTTIQPSQNYAPDETTDSRTSALCIPPPAPLPAPTHLLELKFTACGETLLVPIHQGLWANKSRFLSHLDANASPAPADLRDGQLRIISLPIIRHTLPFRTVWPVLYQYLHVGSTAAVLQDLLTFPVPPSPLSSDPADVQQHQLGAVVARIERIRRLWLDVVALEADTDIELWDAMDRAWNVLLAELKDGLHESPPRE
;
A
#
# COMPACT_ATOMS: atom_id res chain seq x y z
N MET A 1 -12.68 9.23 -1.49
CA MET A 1 -12.94 8.31 -2.63
C MET A 1 -12.44 8.87 -3.97
N ARG A 2 -12.84 10.08 -4.38
CA ARG A 2 -12.44 10.69 -5.68
C ARG A 2 -10.92 10.77 -5.92
N MET A 3 -10.11 11.04 -4.90
CA MET A 3 -8.64 11.08 -5.02
C MET A 3 -8.04 9.69 -5.34
N LEU A 4 -8.55 8.63 -4.72
CA LEU A 4 -8.10 7.25 -5.00
C LEU A 4 -8.48 6.84 -6.43
N GLU A 5 -9.70 7.18 -6.83
CA GLU A 5 -10.20 6.92 -8.17
C GLU A 5 -9.37 7.67 -9.23
N ALA A 6 -9.10 8.94 -9.01
CA ALA A 6 -8.21 9.76 -9.82
C ALA A 6 -6.83 9.12 -10.01
N ALA A 7 -6.21 8.67 -8.91
CA ALA A 7 -4.91 8.03 -8.96
C ALA A 7 -4.93 6.71 -9.74
N ARG A 8 -6.01 5.91 -9.62
CA ARG A 8 -6.18 4.66 -10.38
C ARG A 8 -6.46 4.88 -11.86
N GLN A 9 -7.10 6.00 -12.23
CA GLN A 9 -7.41 6.35 -13.62
C GLN A 9 -6.27 7.12 -14.31
N THR A 10 -5.20 7.46 -13.60
CA THR A 10 -4.02 8.10 -14.18
C THR A 10 -3.14 7.07 -14.87
N THR A 11 -2.83 7.29 -16.15
CA THR A 11 -2.00 6.37 -16.93
C THR A 11 -0.58 6.89 -17.02
N ILE A 12 0.37 6.15 -16.45
CA ILE A 12 1.80 6.47 -16.55
C ILE A 12 2.27 6.02 -17.94
N GLN A 13 2.84 6.94 -18.72
CA GLN A 13 3.36 6.59 -20.04
C GLN A 13 4.65 5.77 -19.89
N PRO A 14 4.78 4.63 -20.61
CA PRO A 14 6.05 3.92 -20.67
C PRO A 14 7.12 4.86 -21.26
N SER A 15 8.29 4.91 -20.63
CA SER A 15 9.40 5.72 -21.12
C SER A 15 9.79 5.27 -22.53
N GLN A 16 9.67 6.13 -23.54
CA GLN A 16 10.02 5.79 -24.93
C GLN A 16 11.54 5.69 -25.19
N ASN A 17 12.39 6.02 -24.21
CA ASN A 17 13.85 5.93 -24.33
C ASN A 17 14.38 4.72 -23.55
N TYR A 18 14.28 3.53 -24.15
CA TYR A 18 15.01 2.35 -23.73
C TYR A 18 16.39 2.37 -24.41
N ALA A 19 17.38 3.05 -23.82
CA ALA A 19 18.78 2.74 -24.09
C ALA A 19 19.22 1.69 -23.05
N PRO A 20 19.84 0.57 -23.45
CA PRO A 20 20.21 -0.51 -22.53
C PRO A 20 21.49 -0.22 -21.74
N ASP A 21 21.94 1.02 -21.71
CA ASP A 21 23.26 1.38 -21.18
C ASP A 21 23.18 2.76 -20.53
N GLU A 22 22.90 2.81 -19.22
CA GLU A 22 23.37 3.88 -18.33
C GLU A 22 23.06 3.51 -16.87
N THR A 23 24.13 3.31 -16.11
CA THR A 23 24.18 2.87 -14.70
C THR A 23 23.73 3.94 -13.69
N THR A 24 22.75 4.77 -14.02
CA THR A 24 22.23 5.81 -13.12
C THR A 24 20.76 6.08 -13.41
N ASP A 25 19.88 5.57 -12.54
CA ASP A 25 18.44 5.79 -12.56
C ASP A 25 18.12 7.25 -12.17
N SER A 26 18.35 8.16 -13.11
CA SER A 26 18.36 9.62 -12.92
C SER A 26 17.01 10.30 -13.17
N ARG A 27 15.96 9.52 -13.44
CA ARG A 27 14.66 10.08 -13.84
C ARG A 27 14.02 10.85 -12.70
N THR A 28 13.79 12.15 -12.86
CA THR A 28 13.14 12.99 -11.84
C THR A 28 11.64 13.18 -12.07
N SER A 29 11.12 12.87 -13.26
CA SER A 29 9.70 13.00 -13.59
C SER A 29 9.22 11.99 -14.65
N ALA A 30 7.92 11.76 -14.74
CA ALA A 30 7.29 10.95 -15.78
C ALA A 30 6.07 11.60 -16.42
N LEU A 31 5.89 11.33 -17.71
CA LEU A 31 4.72 11.74 -18.47
C LEU A 31 3.53 10.85 -18.13
N CYS A 32 2.40 11.47 -17.83
CA CYS A 32 1.17 10.80 -17.44
C CYS A 32 -0.02 11.36 -18.22
N ILE A 33 -0.99 10.51 -18.52
CA ILE A 33 -2.34 10.96 -18.91
C ILE A 33 -3.12 11.15 -17.60
N PRO A 34 -3.61 12.37 -17.30
CA PRO A 34 -4.39 12.65 -16.11
C PRO A 34 -5.74 11.92 -16.16
N PRO A 35 -6.41 11.77 -15.01
CA PRO A 35 -7.74 11.18 -14.99
C PRO A 35 -8.74 12.10 -15.71
N PRO A 36 -9.84 11.55 -16.25
CA PRO A 36 -10.87 12.35 -16.89
C PRO A 36 -11.51 13.34 -15.91
N ALA A 37 -11.82 14.54 -16.39
CA ALA A 37 -12.58 15.51 -15.61
C ALA A 37 -13.94 14.91 -15.19
N PRO A 38 -14.44 15.20 -13.97
CA PRO A 38 -13.97 16.21 -13.02
C PRO A 38 -13.03 15.66 -11.93
N LEU A 39 -12.30 14.56 -12.18
CA LEU A 39 -11.37 14.02 -11.19
C LEU A 39 -10.14 14.92 -11.03
N PRO A 40 -9.65 15.14 -9.80
CA PRO A 40 -8.43 15.91 -9.57
C PRO A 40 -7.22 15.14 -10.12
N ALA A 41 -6.25 15.82 -10.72
CA ALA A 41 -5.04 15.15 -11.17
C ALA A 41 -4.12 14.83 -9.98
N PRO A 42 -3.43 13.68 -9.98
CA PRO A 42 -2.34 13.42 -9.06
C PRO A 42 -1.24 14.47 -9.18
N THR A 43 -0.50 14.64 -8.10
CA THR A 43 0.57 15.66 -8.01
C THR A 43 1.96 15.08 -8.26
N HIS A 44 2.14 13.80 -7.93
CA HIS A 44 3.43 13.12 -7.94
C HIS A 44 3.24 11.66 -8.33
N LEU A 45 4.34 11.00 -8.71
CA LEU A 45 4.44 9.56 -8.68
C LEU A 45 5.30 9.13 -7.49
N LEU A 46 4.90 8.06 -6.82
CA LEU A 46 5.68 7.39 -5.79
C LEU A 46 6.23 6.10 -6.37
N GLU A 47 7.55 6.04 -6.50
CA GLU A 47 8.32 4.85 -6.82
C GLU A 47 8.70 4.15 -5.52
N LEU A 48 8.20 2.93 -5.36
CA LEU A 48 8.42 2.09 -4.19
C LEU A 48 9.27 0.90 -4.55
N LYS A 49 10.42 0.78 -3.90
CA LYS A 49 11.20 -0.45 -3.91
C LYS A 49 10.85 -1.29 -2.69
N PHE A 50 10.48 -2.56 -2.90
CA PHE A 50 10.12 -3.47 -1.81
C PHE A 50 11.28 -4.36 -1.42
N THR A 51 11.83 -4.22 -0.21
CA THR A 51 13.05 -4.95 0.17
C THR A 51 12.83 -6.45 0.32
N ALA A 52 11.63 -6.89 0.72
CA ALA A 52 11.35 -8.30 0.95
C ALA A 52 11.23 -9.12 -0.35
N CYS A 53 10.90 -8.50 -1.48
CA CYS A 53 10.73 -9.20 -2.76
C CYS A 53 11.57 -8.62 -3.92
N GLY A 54 12.24 -7.48 -3.73
CA GLY A 54 13.02 -6.80 -4.77
C GLY A 54 12.19 -6.11 -5.85
N GLU A 55 10.87 -6.23 -5.82
CA GLU A 55 9.97 -5.62 -6.80
C GLU A 55 9.93 -4.09 -6.64
N THR A 56 9.70 -3.40 -7.76
CA THR A 56 9.46 -1.96 -7.79
C THR A 56 8.04 -1.68 -8.27
N LEU A 57 7.38 -0.70 -7.67
CA LEU A 57 6.04 -0.26 -8.05
C LEU A 57 6.03 1.26 -8.18
N LEU A 58 5.47 1.74 -9.29
CA LEU A 58 5.27 3.16 -9.52
C LEU A 58 3.78 3.47 -9.47
N VAL A 59 3.34 4.35 -8.56
CA VAL A 59 1.93 4.72 -8.40
C VAL A 59 1.71 6.22 -8.34
N PRO A 60 0.60 6.74 -8.88
CA PRO A 60 0.24 8.15 -8.73
C PRO A 60 -0.23 8.48 -7.31
N ILE A 61 0.15 9.64 -6.79
CA ILE A 61 -0.27 10.10 -5.45
C ILE A 61 -0.67 11.58 -5.42
N HIS A 62 -1.44 11.93 -4.40
CA HIS A 62 -1.75 13.32 -4.03
C HIS A 62 -0.90 13.66 -2.80
N GLN A 63 0.28 14.22 -2.99
CA GLN A 63 1.26 14.43 -1.92
C GLN A 63 0.66 15.24 -0.77
N GLY A 64 -0.06 16.32 -1.05
CA GLY A 64 -0.69 17.14 0.01
C GLY A 64 -1.74 16.40 0.84
N LEU A 65 -2.39 15.37 0.28
CA LEU A 65 -3.30 14.51 1.04
C LEU A 65 -2.51 13.62 2.01
N TRP A 66 -1.41 13.05 1.54
CA TRP A 66 -0.62 12.08 2.30
C TRP A 66 0.36 12.73 3.29
N ALA A 67 0.77 13.98 3.05
CA ALA A 67 1.66 14.76 3.92
C ALA A 67 1.10 14.91 5.35
N ASN A 68 -0.22 14.86 5.52
CA ASN A 68 -0.86 14.88 6.85
C ASN A 68 -0.72 13.56 7.61
N LYS A 69 -0.39 12.47 6.91
CA LYS A 69 -0.34 11.10 7.44
C LYS A 69 1.07 10.51 7.44
N SER A 70 2.04 11.16 6.80
CA SER A 70 3.41 10.68 6.64
C SER A 70 4.38 11.85 6.69
N ARG A 71 5.31 11.82 7.65
CA ARG A 71 6.35 12.84 7.79
C ARG A 71 7.32 12.83 6.60
N PHE A 72 7.65 11.65 6.09
CA PHE A 72 8.42 11.50 4.86
C PHE A 72 7.86 12.37 3.73
N LEU A 73 6.54 12.38 3.56
CA LEU A 73 5.88 13.14 2.50
C LEU A 73 5.65 14.62 2.85
N SER A 74 5.61 14.99 4.12
CA SER A 74 5.46 16.38 4.55
C SER A 74 6.70 17.23 4.29
N HIS A 75 7.87 16.61 4.24
CA HIS A 75 9.15 17.27 3.98
C HIS A 75 9.50 17.42 2.50
N LEU A 76 8.66 16.90 1.59
CA LEU A 76 8.88 17.05 0.17
C LEU A 76 8.61 18.48 -0.28
N ASP A 77 9.49 18.98 -1.16
CA ASP A 77 9.50 20.36 -1.61
C ASP A 77 8.17 20.72 -2.29
N ALA A 78 7.36 21.54 -1.60
CA ALA A 78 6.03 21.96 -2.06
C ALA A 78 6.07 22.75 -3.38
N ASN A 79 7.26 23.18 -3.81
CA ASN A 79 7.48 23.92 -5.05
C ASN A 79 7.57 23.02 -6.30
N ALA A 80 7.57 21.70 -6.16
CA ALA A 80 7.50 20.76 -7.28
C ALA A 80 6.07 20.72 -7.86
N SER A 81 5.63 21.83 -8.46
CA SER A 81 4.36 21.88 -9.18
C SER A 81 4.49 21.13 -10.51
N PRO A 82 3.52 20.29 -10.90
CA PRO A 82 3.57 19.61 -12.18
C PRO A 82 3.58 20.63 -13.31
N ALA A 83 4.65 20.62 -14.11
CA ALA A 83 4.71 21.45 -15.29
C ALA A 83 3.65 20.96 -16.31
N PRO A 84 2.81 21.85 -16.87
CA PRO A 84 1.95 21.47 -17.97
C PRO A 84 2.84 21.05 -19.16
N ALA A 85 2.64 19.84 -19.68
CA ALA A 85 3.29 19.45 -20.93
C ALA A 85 2.57 20.13 -22.10
N ASP A 86 3.32 20.57 -23.11
CA ASP A 86 2.81 21.31 -24.26
C ASP A 86 1.57 20.66 -24.88
N LEU A 87 0.46 21.41 -24.87
CA LEU A 87 -0.79 21.02 -25.51
C LEU A 87 -0.71 21.35 -27.00
N ARG A 88 -0.61 20.34 -27.86
CA ARG A 88 -0.98 20.49 -29.27
C ARG A 88 -2.45 20.09 -29.43
N ASP A 89 -3.24 20.92 -30.09
CA ASP A 89 -4.67 20.67 -30.32
C ASP A 89 -4.89 19.28 -30.94
N GLY A 90 -5.73 18.47 -30.29
CA GLY A 90 -6.05 17.10 -30.70
C GLY A 90 -5.25 15.97 -30.04
N GLN A 91 -4.23 16.28 -29.23
CA GLN A 91 -3.47 15.27 -28.46
C GLN A 91 -4.04 15.09 -27.04
N LEU A 92 -3.98 13.85 -26.53
CA LEU A 92 -4.26 13.51 -25.13
C LEU A 92 -3.57 14.53 -24.21
N ARG A 93 -4.29 15.10 -23.24
CA ARG A 93 -3.66 15.93 -22.20
C ARG A 93 -2.60 15.07 -21.53
N ILE A 94 -1.34 15.44 -21.64
CA ILE A 94 -0.23 14.79 -20.93
C ILE A 94 0.25 15.80 -19.87
N ILE A 95 0.58 15.30 -18.69
CA ILE A 95 1.19 16.08 -17.61
C ILE A 95 2.51 15.44 -17.21
N SER A 96 3.49 16.25 -16.80
CA SER A 96 4.74 15.75 -16.24
C SER A 96 4.62 15.73 -14.72
N LEU A 97 4.68 14.53 -14.13
CA LEU A 97 4.63 14.34 -12.67
C LEU A 97 6.03 14.04 -12.12
N PRO A 98 6.50 14.77 -11.09
CA PRO A 98 7.74 14.43 -10.38
C PRO A 98 7.67 13.05 -9.72
N ILE A 99 8.80 12.34 -9.70
CA ILE A 99 8.94 11.01 -9.08
C ILE A 99 9.59 11.16 -7.70
N ILE A 100 8.90 10.70 -6.67
CA ILE A 100 9.41 10.51 -5.31
C ILE A 100 9.82 9.06 -5.17
N ARG A 101 11.02 8.81 -4.66
CA ARG A 101 11.52 7.45 -4.42
C ARG A 101 11.50 7.13 -2.96
N HIS A 102 10.97 5.96 -2.61
CA HIS A 102 10.99 5.45 -1.25
C HIS A 102 11.14 3.94 -1.21
N THR A 103 11.50 3.42 -0.05
CA THR A 103 11.66 1.98 0.18
C THR A 103 10.70 1.52 1.25
N LEU A 104 9.96 0.44 0.95
CA LEU A 104 9.09 -0.23 1.92
C LEU A 104 9.50 -1.69 2.10
N PRO A 105 9.27 -2.29 3.26
CA PRO A 105 9.52 -3.71 3.45
C PRO A 105 8.62 -4.64 2.61
N PHE A 106 7.29 -4.50 2.66
CA PHE A 106 6.36 -5.55 2.21
C PHE A 106 5.31 -5.10 1.19
N ARG A 107 5.47 -5.52 -0.07
CA ARG A 107 4.46 -5.28 -1.11
C ARG A 107 3.06 -5.86 -0.79
N THR A 108 2.98 -6.94 -0.03
CA THR A 108 1.72 -7.67 0.22
C THR A 108 0.67 -6.90 1.02
N VAL A 109 1.09 -5.85 1.75
CA VAL A 109 0.20 -4.98 2.55
C VAL A 109 0.08 -3.58 1.93
N TRP A 110 0.83 -3.30 0.88
CA TRP A 110 0.76 -2.02 0.17
C TRP A 110 -0.65 -1.65 -0.29
N PRO A 111 -1.47 -2.55 -0.88
CA PRO A 111 -2.80 -2.16 -1.37
C PRO A 111 -3.72 -1.58 -0.30
N VAL A 112 -3.71 -2.16 0.92
CA VAL A 112 -4.53 -1.67 2.04
C VAL A 112 -4.00 -0.32 2.56
N LEU A 113 -2.67 -0.18 2.68
CA LEU A 113 -2.04 1.07 3.10
C LEU A 113 -2.29 2.20 2.08
N TYR A 114 -2.12 1.92 0.79
CA TYR A 114 -2.37 2.87 -0.31
C TYR A 114 -3.82 3.37 -0.33
N GLN A 115 -4.78 2.46 -0.10
CA GLN A 115 -6.19 2.81 -0.01
C GLN A 115 -6.48 3.64 1.24
N TYR A 116 -5.90 3.27 2.39
CA TYR A 116 -6.06 4.00 3.63
C TYR A 116 -5.53 5.44 3.52
N LEU A 117 -4.35 5.64 2.94
CA LEU A 117 -3.76 6.98 2.77
C LEU A 117 -4.63 7.90 1.88
N HIS A 118 -5.43 7.33 0.97
CA HIS A 118 -6.35 8.10 0.13
C HIS A 118 -7.76 8.29 0.71
N VAL A 119 -8.24 7.36 1.53
CA VAL A 119 -9.65 7.31 1.94
C VAL A 119 -9.83 7.55 3.45
N GLY A 120 -8.82 7.24 4.27
CA GLY A 120 -8.87 7.36 5.72
C GLY A 120 -9.77 6.33 6.41
N SER A 121 -10.18 5.26 5.74
CA SER A 121 -11.11 4.28 6.32
C SER A 121 -10.38 3.25 7.19
N THR A 122 -10.40 3.45 8.50
CA THR A 122 -9.91 2.47 9.50
C THR A 122 -10.72 1.17 9.49
N ALA A 123 -12.03 1.25 9.22
CA ALA A 123 -12.90 0.09 9.09
C ALA A 123 -12.45 -0.86 7.96
N ALA A 124 -12.04 -0.30 6.81
CA ALA A 124 -11.51 -1.08 5.70
C ALA A 124 -10.16 -1.74 6.04
N VAL A 125 -9.30 -1.05 6.81
CA VAL A 125 -8.04 -1.63 7.30
C VAL A 125 -8.32 -2.78 8.26
N LEU A 126 -9.19 -2.57 9.25
CA LEU A 126 -9.57 -3.61 10.21
C LEU A 126 -10.16 -4.84 9.51
N GLN A 127 -11.07 -4.62 8.56
CA GLN A 127 -11.66 -5.70 7.78
C GLN A 127 -10.59 -6.48 7.01
N ASP A 128 -9.68 -5.81 6.29
CA ASP A 128 -8.59 -6.46 5.56
C ASP A 128 -7.68 -7.30 6.47
N LEU A 129 -7.35 -6.79 7.65
CA LEU A 129 -6.49 -7.49 8.61
C LEU A 129 -7.16 -8.73 9.22
N LEU A 130 -8.45 -8.63 9.57
CA LEU A 130 -9.21 -9.71 10.20
C LEU A 130 -9.66 -10.78 9.20
N THR A 131 -10.02 -10.38 7.99
CA THR A 131 -10.58 -11.30 6.97
C THR A 131 -9.56 -11.66 5.89
N PHE A 132 -8.27 -11.41 6.11
CA PHE A 132 -7.24 -11.74 5.12
C PHE A 132 -7.36 -13.20 4.69
N PRO A 133 -7.51 -13.47 3.39
CA PRO A 133 -7.72 -14.82 2.90
C PRO A 133 -6.46 -15.65 3.13
N VAL A 134 -6.61 -16.70 3.93
CA VAL A 134 -5.61 -17.75 4.08
C VAL A 134 -6.13 -18.95 3.29
N PRO A 135 -5.28 -19.63 2.47
CA PRO A 135 -5.70 -20.81 1.73
C PRO A 135 -6.43 -21.81 2.65
N PRO A 136 -7.53 -22.44 2.20
CA PRO A 136 -8.23 -23.43 3.01
C PRO A 136 -7.36 -24.67 3.27
N SER A 137 -7.67 -25.40 4.34
CA SER A 137 -6.96 -26.62 4.72
C SER A 137 -7.01 -27.65 3.58
N PRO A 138 -5.91 -28.36 3.28
CA PRO A 138 -5.89 -29.37 2.24
C PRO A 138 -6.73 -30.59 2.65
N LEU A 139 -8.01 -30.62 2.27
CA LEU A 139 -8.97 -31.75 2.24
C LEU A 139 -8.98 -32.76 3.44
N SER A 140 -8.26 -32.50 4.52
CA SER A 140 -8.19 -33.39 5.67
C SER A 140 -9.50 -33.28 6.44
N SER A 141 -10.15 -34.42 6.63
CA SER A 141 -11.31 -34.56 7.50
C SER A 141 -10.92 -34.78 8.96
N ASP A 142 -9.61 -34.83 9.28
CA ASP A 142 -9.14 -34.96 10.65
C ASP A 142 -9.37 -33.65 11.42
N PRO A 143 -10.14 -33.68 12.54
CA PRO A 143 -10.36 -32.51 13.37
C PRO A 143 -9.07 -31.82 13.85
N ALA A 144 -8.01 -32.58 14.12
CA ALA A 144 -6.74 -32.04 14.59
C ALA A 144 -6.02 -31.24 13.48
N ASP A 145 -6.05 -31.72 12.24
CA ASP A 145 -5.48 -31.01 11.09
C ASP A 145 -6.27 -29.73 10.77
N VAL A 146 -7.60 -29.78 10.91
CA VAL A 146 -8.47 -28.61 10.72
C VAL A 146 -8.16 -27.54 11.77
N GLN A 147 -8.02 -27.92 13.04
CA GLN A 147 -7.69 -27.00 14.14
C GLN A 147 -6.29 -26.39 13.96
N GLN A 148 -5.29 -27.20 13.61
CA GLN A 148 -3.94 -26.72 13.34
C GLN A 148 -3.91 -25.72 12.16
N HIS A 149 -4.71 -25.96 11.13
CA HIS A 149 -4.83 -25.05 9.99
C HIS A 149 -5.52 -23.73 10.36
N GLN A 150 -6.56 -23.78 11.19
CA GLN A 150 -7.22 -22.58 11.72
C GLN A 150 -6.23 -21.73 12.54
N LEU A 151 -5.44 -22.37 13.41
CA LEU A 151 -4.38 -21.69 14.16
C LEU A 151 -3.34 -21.06 13.22
N GLY A 152 -2.92 -21.79 12.18
CA GLY A 152 -2.03 -21.28 11.13
C GLY A 152 -2.60 -20.07 10.41
N ALA A 153 -3.92 -20.03 10.18
CA ALA A 153 -4.58 -18.89 9.57
C ALA A 153 -4.58 -17.65 10.47
N VAL A 154 -4.81 -17.82 11.78
CA VAL A 154 -4.69 -16.72 12.76
C VAL A 154 -3.26 -16.18 12.78
N VAL A 155 -2.25 -17.06 12.81
CA VAL A 155 -0.83 -16.66 12.76
C VAL A 155 -0.50 -15.90 11.48
N ALA A 156 -1.02 -16.32 10.32
CA ALA A 156 -0.81 -15.62 9.05
C ALA A 156 -1.42 -14.20 9.06
N ARG A 157 -2.58 -14.01 9.70
CA ARG A 157 -3.21 -12.68 9.88
C ARG A 157 -2.41 -11.80 10.85
N ILE A 158 -1.89 -12.37 11.93
CA ILE A 158 -0.98 -11.68 12.85
C ILE A 158 0.29 -11.20 12.13
N GLU A 159 0.90 -12.06 11.31
CA GLU A 159 2.05 -11.69 10.49
C GLU A 159 1.69 -10.58 9.48
N ARG A 160 0.46 -10.58 8.96
CA ARG A 160 -0.01 -9.47 8.11
C ARG A 160 -0.06 -8.13 8.86
N ILE A 161 -0.52 -8.11 10.12
CA ILE A 161 -0.47 -6.91 10.98
C ILE A 161 0.98 -6.45 11.15
N ARG A 162 1.90 -7.37 11.47
CA ARG A 162 3.32 -7.06 11.62
C ARG A 162 3.93 -6.46 10.36
N ARG A 163 3.57 -6.97 9.17
CA ARG A 163 4.02 -6.40 7.89
C ARG A 163 3.49 -5.00 7.67
N LEU A 164 2.19 -4.76 7.95
CA LEU A 164 1.61 -3.42 7.85
C LEU A 164 2.30 -2.44 8.80
N TRP A 165 2.57 -2.86 10.05
CA TRP A 165 3.33 -2.08 11.02
C TRP A 165 4.70 -1.67 10.49
N LEU A 166 5.46 -2.61 9.91
CA LEU A 166 6.79 -2.34 9.34
C LEU A 166 6.73 -1.33 8.19
N ASP A 167 5.73 -1.43 7.31
CA ASP A 167 5.53 -0.49 6.20
C ASP A 167 5.09 0.91 6.68
N VAL A 168 4.23 0.99 7.70
CA VAL A 168 3.78 2.26 8.31
C VAL A 168 4.95 2.99 8.96
N VAL A 169 5.81 2.27 9.68
CA VAL A 169 7.04 2.82 10.27
C VAL A 169 7.99 3.29 9.16
N ALA A 170 8.19 2.49 8.11
CA ALA A 170 9.05 2.87 6.99
C ALA A 170 8.53 4.11 6.25
N LEU A 171 7.22 4.32 6.18
CA LEU A 171 6.61 5.52 5.60
C LEU A 171 6.63 6.74 6.54
N GLU A 172 7.17 6.60 7.75
CA GLU A 172 7.12 7.63 8.79
C GLU A 172 5.68 8.13 9.05
N ALA A 173 4.74 7.19 9.05
CA ALA A 173 3.32 7.43 9.35
C ALA A 173 3.00 7.18 10.84
N ASP A 174 3.96 7.49 11.71
CA ASP A 174 3.89 7.27 13.16
C ASP A 174 2.92 8.23 13.86
N THR A 175 2.53 9.33 13.21
CA THR A 175 1.59 10.31 13.76
C THR A 175 0.11 10.01 13.44
N ASP A 176 -0.17 9.00 12.60
CA ASP A 176 -1.54 8.63 12.21
C ASP A 176 -2.18 7.69 13.25
N ILE A 177 -2.61 8.26 14.38
CA ILE A 177 -3.15 7.51 15.54
C ILE A 177 -4.29 6.57 15.15
N GLU A 178 -5.14 6.98 14.20
CA GLU A 178 -6.28 6.17 13.74
C GLU A 178 -5.84 4.85 13.08
N LEU A 179 -4.75 4.86 12.32
CA LEU A 179 -4.18 3.66 11.73
C LEU A 179 -3.59 2.73 12.79
N TRP A 180 -2.88 3.31 13.75
CA TRP A 180 -2.29 2.59 14.88
C TRP A 180 -3.37 1.89 15.72
N ASP A 181 -4.45 2.59 16.06
CA ASP A 181 -5.59 2.04 16.78
C ASP A 181 -6.28 0.91 16.00
N ALA A 182 -6.38 1.03 14.68
CA ALA A 182 -6.96 -0.04 13.86
C ALA A 182 -6.11 -1.32 13.88
N MET A 183 -4.78 -1.18 13.82
CA MET A 183 -3.86 -2.31 13.93
C MET A 183 -3.89 -2.94 15.33
N ASP A 184 -3.92 -2.13 16.39
CA ASP A 184 -4.01 -2.61 17.78
C ASP A 184 -5.32 -3.38 18.03
N ARG A 185 -6.45 -2.85 17.55
CA ARG A 185 -7.74 -3.57 17.63
C ARG A 185 -7.69 -4.91 16.89
N ALA A 186 -7.15 -4.94 15.67
CA ALA A 186 -7.01 -6.17 14.91
C ALA A 186 -6.12 -7.18 15.64
N TRP A 187 -5.02 -6.70 16.23
CA TRP A 187 -4.09 -7.53 17.01
C TRP A 187 -4.77 -8.17 18.21
N ASN A 188 -5.51 -7.38 18.99
CA ASN A 188 -6.20 -7.87 20.18
C ASN A 188 -7.27 -8.93 19.86
N VAL A 189 -8.02 -8.75 18.76
CA VAL A 189 -8.99 -9.75 18.29
C VAL A 189 -8.29 -11.07 17.93
N LEU A 190 -7.26 -11.02 17.09
CA LEU A 190 -6.55 -12.22 16.65
C LEU A 190 -5.77 -12.89 17.80
N LEU A 191 -5.27 -12.12 18.76
CA LEU A 191 -4.60 -12.66 19.93
C LEU A 191 -5.57 -13.40 20.86
N ALA A 192 -6.83 -12.92 20.98
CA ALA A 192 -7.87 -13.63 21.69
C ALA A 192 -8.21 -14.95 20.97
N GLU A 193 -8.44 -14.91 19.65
CA GLU A 193 -8.68 -16.11 18.83
C GLU A 193 -7.53 -17.13 18.95
N LEU A 194 -6.28 -16.66 18.97
CA LEU A 194 -5.10 -17.52 19.13
C LEU A 194 -5.08 -18.20 20.51
N LYS A 195 -5.41 -17.47 21.58
CA LYS A 195 -5.42 -18.01 22.96
C LYS A 195 -6.53 -19.05 23.12
N ASP A 196 -7.71 -18.76 22.60
CA ASP A 196 -8.85 -19.69 22.66
C ASP A 196 -8.53 -20.99 21.92
N GLY A 197 -7.96 -20.89 20.71
CA GLY A 197 -7.55 -22.07 19.92
C GLY A 197 -6.45 -22.92 20.57
N LEU A 198 -5.58 -22.32 21.40
CA LEU A 198 -4.55 -23.04 22.16
C LEU A 198 -5.13 -23.75 23.41
N HIS A 199 -6.17 -23.19 24.03
CA HIS A 199 -6.81 -23.80 25.21
C HIS A 199 -7.70 -24.99 24.87
N GLU A 200 -8.19 -25.08 23.64
CA GLU A 200 -9.03 -26.19 23.17
C GLU A 200 -8.25 -27.41 22.66
N SER A 201 -6.90 -27.41 22.72
CA SER A 201 -6.09 -28.57 22.32
C SER A 201 -6.05 -29.62 23.45
N PRO A 202 -6.64 -30.83 23.30
CA PRO A 202 -6.50 -31.88 24.30
C PRO A 202 -5.05 -32.37 24.35
N PRO A 203 -4.56 -32.84 25.52
CA PRO A 203 -3.22 -33.40 25.63
C PRO A 203 -3.12 -34.62 24.69
N ARG A 204 -2.09 -34.63 23.84
CA ARG A 204 -1.72 -35.82 23.06
C ARG A 204 -1.21 -36.88 24.07
N GLU A 205 -1.98 -37.95 24.26
CA GLU A 205 -1.56 -39.17 24.95
C GLU A 205 -0.56 -39.98 24.09
#